data_AF-A0A1Y3MV76-F1
#
_entry.id   AF-A0A1Y3MV76-F1
#
_cell.length_a   1.000
_cell.length_b   1.000
_cell.length_c   1.000
_cell.angle_alpha   90.00
_cell.angle_beta   90.00
_cell.angle_gamma   90.00
#
_symmetry.space_group_name_H-M   'P 1'
#
loop_
_entity.id
_entity.type
_entity.pdbx_description
1 polymer ?
#
loop_
_entity_poly.entity_id
_entity_poly.type
_entity_poly.pdbx_seq_one_letter_code
_entity_poly.pdbx_strand_id
1 'polypeptide(L)'
;LDIIIGDQWLKDQFEWDLCNKRNNPEEFADKLVEDLGLEPEFKTAIAHSIREQIQAHVKSLYLSGYQFDGGPILDDDVAQSFLVPLNEKSIIRNERIVLDFAPDIYSLTEEDIERLERDYERESRRKRRQHRGRRTVALPDREPMRTNRTQVPNSISGQSKSNTVHHLYTETGGRETRRAAVNAASNIANMVAQISSPSYYSYPSQKRRRNDSYYD
;
A
#
# COMPACT_ATOMS: atom_id res chain seq x y z
N LEU A 1 -11.01 6.79 -4.02
CA LEU A 1 -11.00 5.40 -4.52
C LEU A 1 -10.30 5.39 -5.87
N ASP A 2 -9.39 4.44 -6.08
CA ASP A 2 -8.74 4.19 -7.37
C ASP A 2 -8.64 2.65 -7.50
N ILE A 3 -9.60 2.04 -8.21
CA ILE A 3 -9.80 0.58 -8.22
C ILE A 3 -9.90 0.08 -9.66
N ILE A 4 -9.06 -0.89 -10.01
CA ILE A 4 -9.08 -1.58 -11.31
C ILE A 4 -9.41 -3.04 -11.07
N ILE A 5 -10.47 -3.53 -11.72
CA ILE A 5 -10.86 -4.94 -11.73
C ILE A 5 -11.13 -5.33 -13.19
N GLY A 6 -10.34 -6.26 -13.72
CA GLY A 6 -10.44 -6.63 -15.14
C GLY A 6 -10.15 -5.45 -16.06
N ASP A 7 -11.09 -5.14 -16.95
CA ASP A 7 -11.08 -4.02 -17.88
C ASP A 7 -11.82 -2.78 -17.37
N GLN A 8 -12.33 -2.79 -16.13
CA GLN A 8 -13.05 -1.66 -15.55
C GLN A 8 -12.18 -0.90 -14.54
N TRP A 9 -12.19 0.43 -14.64
CA TRP A 9 -11.51 1.33 -13.72
C TRP A 9 -12.49 2.30 -13.07
N LEU A 10 -12.66 2.17 -11.76
CA LEU A 10 -13.44 3.07 -10.93
C LEU A 10 -12.53 4.11 -10.26
N LYS A 11 -12.83 5.39 -10.47
CA LYS A 11 -12.29 6.50 -9.70
C LYS A 11 -13.43 7.22 -9.01
N ASP A 12 -13.25 7.53 -7.74
CA ASP A 12 -14.26 8.24 -6.97
C ASP A 12 -13.61 8.97 -5.79
N GLN A 13 -14.19 10.09 -5.36
CA GLN A 13 -13.75 10.83 -4.20
C GLN A 13 -14.97 11.26 -3.37
N PHE A 14 -14.96 10.89 -2.09
CA PHE A 14 -16.00 11.29 -1.14
C PHE A 14 -15.42 11.51 0.24
N GLU A 15 -16.20 12.15 1.09
CA GLU A 15 -15.84 12.49 2.46
C GLU A 15 -16.36 11.39 3.39
N TRP A 16 -15.54 10.99 4.37
CA TRP A 16 -15.89 9.94 5.31
C TRP A 16 -15.61 10.36 6.74
N ASP A 17 -16.64 10.32 7.59
CA ASP A 17 -16.50 10.60 9.02
C ASP A 17 -15.96 9.36 9.76
N LEU A 18 -14.80 9.51 10.40
CA LEU A 18 -14.14 8.46 11.18
C LEU A 18 -14.79 8.25 12.55
N CYS A 19 -15.47 9.26 13.10
CA CYS A 19 -16.00 9.25 14.45
C CYS A 19 -17.42 8.66 14.54
N ASN A 20 -18.13 8.59 13.41
CA ASN A 20 -19.48 8.05 13.38
C ASN A 20 -19.49 6.51 13.35
N LYS A 21 -19.84 5.90 14.49
CA LYS A 21 -19.96 4.43 14.64
C LYS A 21 -21.06 3.78 13.79
N ARG A 22 -21.99 4.57 13.23
CA ARG A 22 -23.04 4.06 12.33
C ARG A 22 -22.57 3.91 10.89
N ASN A 23 -21.42 4.47 10.54
CA ASN A 23 -20.87 4.35 9.20
C ASN A 23 -20.38 2.92 8.95
N ASN A 24 -20.93 2.27 7.93
CA ASN A 24 -20.59 0.90 7.54
C ASN A 24 -20.02 0.89 6.11
N PRO A 25 -18.71 0.62 5.92
CA PRO A 25 -18.09 0.58 4.60
C PRO A 25 -18.73 -0.45 3.64
N GLU A 26 -19.17 -1.59 4.15
CA GLU A 26 -19.81 -2.64 3.34
C GLU A 26 -21.17 -2.21 2.84
N GLU A 27 -22.01 -1.63 3.71
CA GLU A 27 -23.33 -1.13 3.31
C GLU A 27 -23.22 0.00 2.27
N PHE A 28 -22.25 0.89 2.44
CA PHE A 28 -21.97 1.93 1.46
C PHE A 28 -21.50 1.33 0.12
N ALA A 29 -20.59 0.36 0.16
CA ALA A 29 -20.08 -0.31 -1.04
C ALA A 29 -21.18 -1.06 -1.79
N ASP A 30 -22.11 -1.71 -1.07
CA ASP A 30 -23.25 -2.38 -1.67
C ASP A 30 -24.14 -1.43 -2.46
N LYS A 31 -24.51 -0.29 -1.86
CA LYS A 31 -25.32 0.75 -2.50
C LYS A 31 -24.61 1.40 -3.68
N LEU A 32 -23.33 1.74 -3.52
CA LEU A 32 -22.56 2.37 -4.60
C LEU A 32 -22.44 1.46 -5.83
N VAL A 33 -22.23 0.16 -5.62
CA VAL A 33 -22.18 -0.82 -6.72
C VAL A 33 -23.54 -1.01 -7.38
N GLU A 34 -24.62 -1.00 -6.61
CA GLU A 34 -25.99 -1.08 -7.13
C GLU A 34 -26.36 0.17 -7.96
N ASP A 35 -26.07 1.37 -7.45
CA ASP A 35 -26.38 2.64 -8.12
C ASP A 35 -25.60 2.81 -9.43
N LEU A 36 -24.36 2.32 -9.48
CA LEU A 36 -23.49 2.41 -10.66
C LEU A 36 -23.59 1.21 -11.61
N GLY A 37 -24.30 0.15 -11.24
CA GLY A 37 -24.41 -1.08 -12.03
C GLY A 37 -23.08 -1.81 -12.22
N LEU A 38 -22.19 -1.76 -11.21
CA LEU A 38 -20.87 -2.38 -11.26
C LEU A 38 -20.92 -3.88 -10.95
N GLU A 39 -19.86 -4.59 -11.32
CA GLU A 39 -19.68 -6.00 -10.95
C GLU A 39 -19.58 -6.17 -9.42
N PRO A 40 -20.13 -7.26 -8.84
CA PRO A 40 -20.14 -7.48 -7.38
C PRO A 40 -18.74 -7.56 -6.76
N GLU A 41 -17.71 -7.86 -7.55
CA GLU A 41 -16.29 -7.87 -7.18
C GLU A 41 -15.84 -6.50 -6.62
N PHE A 42 -16.42 -5.40 -7.12
CA PHE A 42 -16.13 -4.04 -6.66
C PHE A 42 -16.55 -3.82 -5.20
N LYS A 43 -17.60 -4.49 -4.71
CA LYS A 43 -18.11 -4.31 -3.33
C LYS A 43 -17.02 -4.53 -2.30
N THR A 44 -16.32 -5.65 -2.42
CA THR A 44 -15.24 -6.01 -1.49
C THR A 44 -13.98 -5.17 -1.71
N ALA A 45 -13.76 -4.61 -2.90
CA ALA A 45 -12.64 -3.72 -3.19
C ALA A 45 -12.85 -2.33 -2.57
N ILE A 46 -14.05 -1.78 -2.74
CA ILE A 46 -14.47 -0.49 -2.19
C ILE A 46 -14.45 -0.54 -0.66
N ALA A 47 -15.12 -1.53 -0.07
CA ALA A 47 -15.17 -1.68 1.39
C ALA A 47 -13.76 -1.83 2.00
N HIS A 48 -12.89 -2.61 1.35
CA HIS A 48 -11.50 -2.75 1.79
C HIS A 48 -10.74 -1.43 1.71
N SER A 49 -10.82 -0.71 0.58
CA SER A 49 -10.12 0.57 0.38
C SER A 49 -10.56 1.63 1.40
N ILE A 50 -11.85 1.68 1.74
CA ILE A 50 -12.37 2.57 2.78
C ILE A 50 -11.77 2.20 4.15
N ARG A 51 -11.79 0.92 4.52
CA ARG A 51 -11.25 0.44 5.80
C ARG A 51 -9.75 0.72 5.94
N GLU A 52 -8.99 0.51 4.87
CA GLU A 52 -7.55 0.75 4.86
C GLU A 52 -7.24 2.23 5.11
N GLN A 53 -7.93 3.14 4.43
CA GLN A 53 -7.78 4.58 4.63
C GLN A 53 -8.18 4.99 6.05
N ILE A 54 -9.31 4.49 6.57
CA ILE A 54 -9.72 4.72 7.96
C ILE A 54 -8.61 4.30 8.93
N GLN A 55 -8.05 3.10 8.76
CA GLN A 55 -6.98 2.58 9.61
C GLN A 55 -5.71 3.44 9.53
N ALA A 56 -5.33 3.92 8.35
CA ALA A 56 -4.17 4.79 8.16
C ALA A 56 -4.33 6.13 8.91
N HIS A 57 -5.50 6.76 8.84
CA HIS A 57 -5.78 8.00 9.55
C HIS A 57 -5.88 7.80 11.07
N VAL A 58 -6.58 6.75 11.53
CA VAL A 58 -6.67 6.43 12.96
C VAL A 58 -5.29 6.13 13.55
N LYS A 59 -4.45 5.39 12.83
CA LYS A 59 -3.08 5.11 13.25
C LYS A 59 -2.23 6.38 13.29
N SER A 60 -2.39 7.30 12.34
CA SER A 60 -1.70 8.60 12.35
C SER A 60 -2.06 9.41 13.58
N LEU A 61 -3.36 9.53 13.90
CA LEU A 61 -3.86 10.21 15.10
C LEU A 61 -3.28 9.59 16.38
N TYR A 62 -3.29 8.27 16.47
CA TYR A 62 -2.74 7.58 17.64
C TYR A 62 -1.24 7.85 17.80
N LEU A 63 -0.46 7.78 16.71
CA LEU A 63 0.99 8.01 16.75
C LEU A 63 1.37 9.47 17.02
N SER A 64 0.50 10.44 16.69
CA SER A 64 0.71 11.85 17.06
C SER A 64 0.31 12.15 18.52
N GLY A 65 -0.22 11.18 19.26
CA GLY A 65 -0.60 11.34 20.66
C GLY A 65 -2.02 11.88 20.87
N TYR A 66 -2.88 11.82 19.84
CA TYR A 66 -4.28 12.22 19.96
C TYR A 66 -5.04 11.34 20.94
N GLN A 67 -5.85 11.95 21.82
CA GLN A 67 -6.53 11.26 22.91
C GLN A 67 -7.94 10.75 22.57
N PHE A 68 -8.46 11.05 21.37
CA PHE A 68 -9.82 10.69 20.93
C PHE A 68 -10.93 11.26 21.85
N ASP A 69 -10.67 12.40 22.47
CA ASP A 69 -11.58 13.14 23.36
C ASP A 69 -12.40 14.22 22.63
N GLY A 70 -12.19 14.39 21.33
CA GLY A 70 -12.80 15.46 20.53
C GLY A 70 -12.07 16.79 20.62
N GLY A 71 -10.91 16.83 21.29
CA GLY A 71 -10.02 18.00 21.28
C GLY A 71 -9.39 18.26 19.91
N PRO A 72 -8.66 19.39 19.76
CA PRO A 72 -7.95 19.71 18.53
C PRO A 72 -6.77 18.76 18.28
N ILE A 73 -6.48 18.49 17.01
CA ILE A 73 -5.28 17.75 16.60
C ILE A 73 -4.09 18.71 16.68
N LEU A 74 -3.09 18.38 17.51
CA LEU A 74 -1.91 19.24 17.74
C LEU A 74 -0.83 19.09 16.67
N ASP A 75 -0.80 17.95 15.98
CA ASP A 75 0.15 17.69 14.92
C ASP A 75 -0.38 18.28 13.60
N ASP A 76 0.32 19.30 13.07
CA ASP A 76 -0.09 20.04 11.89
C ASP A 76 -0.19 19.15 10.63
N ASP A 77 0.74 18.20 10.46
CA ASP A 77 0.76 17.29 9.30
C ASP A 77 -0.46 16.36 9.31
N VAL A 78 -0.87 15.90 10.49
CA VAL A 78 -2.09 15.10 10.68
C VAL A 78 -3.32 15.99 10.54
N ALA A 79 -3.36 17.18 11.15
CA ALA A 79 -4.49 18.10 11.09
C ALA A 79 -4.83 18.51 9.65
N GLN A 80 -3.83 18.80 8.82
CA GLN A 80 -4.00 19.18 7.41
C GLN A 80 -4.60 18.06 6.55
N SER A 81 -4.60 16.81 7.05
CA SER A 81 -5.23 15.67 6.37
C SER A 81 -6.73 15.54 6.61
N PHE A 82 -7.28 16.31 7.56
CA PHE A 82 -8.71 16.33 7.87
C PHE A 82 -9.40 17.51 7.21
N LEU A 83 -10.69 17.32 6.94
CA LEU A 83 -11.54 18.37 6.36
C LEU A 83 -11.88 19.44 7.40
N VAL A 84 -12.03 20.67 6.92
CA VAL A 84 -12.48 21.79 7.74
C VAL A 84 -13.97 21.60 8.10
N PRO A 85 -14.41 21.98 9.31
CA PRO A 85 -15.81 21.93 9.68
C PRO A 85 -16.70 22.66 8.66
N LEU A 86 -17.82 22.02 8.32
CA LEU A 86 -18.82 22.60 7.42
C LEU A 86 -19.50 23.80 8.09
N ASN A 87 -19.76 24.83 7.30
CA ASN A 87 -20.52 26.01 7.70
C ASN A 87 -21.54 26.35 6.60
N GLU A 88 -22.41 27.32 6.85
CA GLU A 88 -23.49 27.72 5.92
C GLU A 88 -22.98 28.09 4.52
N LYS A 89 -21.72 28.55 4.39
CA LYS A 89 -21.11 28.94 3.12
C LYS A 89 -20.40 27.79 2.42
N SER A 90 -20.05 26.71 3.12
CA SER A 90 -19.30 25.56 2.59
C SER A 90 -20.13 24.30 2.41
N ILE A 91 -21.40 24.30 2.83
CA ILE A 91 -22.30 23.15 2.67
C ILE A 91 -22.59 22.82 1.19
N ILE A 92 -22.59 23.84 0.33
CA ILE A 92 -22.71 23.66 -1.13
C ILE A 92 -21.30 23.58 -1.72
N ARG A 93 -21.01 22.48 -2.41
CA ARG A 93 -19.72 22.31 -3.09
C ARG A 93 -19.59 23.32 -4.24
N ASN A 94 -18.38 23.82 -4.42
CA ASN A 94 -18.07 24.72 -5.52
C ASN A 94 -18.20 23.98 -6.87
N GLU A 95 -18.82 24.62 -7.86
CA GLU A 95 -19.02 24.03 -9.19
C GLU A 95 -17.72 23.57 -9.86
N ARG A 96 -16.58 24.16 -9.52
CA ARG A 96 -15.28 23.77 -10.10
C ARG A 96 -14.77 22.42 -9.59
N ILE A 97 -15.16 22.00 -8.39
CA ILE A 97 -14.68 20.77 -7.76
C ILE A 97 -15.79 19.71 -7.66
N VAL A 98 -17.03 20.04 -8.00
CA VAL A 98 -18.18 19.14 -7.81
C VAL A 98 -18.00 17.82 -8.58
N LEU A 99 -17.40 17.88 -9.77
CA LEU A 99 -17.14 16.70 -10.59
C LEU A 99 -16.00 15.84 -10.03
N ASP A 100 -15.06 16.43 -9.29
CA ASP A 100 -14.00 15.64 -8.64
C ASP A 100 -14.57 14.70 -7.57
N PHE A 101 -15.74 15.04 -7.01
CA PHE A 101 -16.49 14.24 -6.03
C PHE A 101 -17.61 13.39 -6.65
N ALA A 102 -17.54 13.16 -7.97
CA ALA A 102 -18.43 12.25 -8.67
C ALA A 102 -17.68 10.97 -9.07
N PRO A 103 -18.34 9.81 -9.09
CA PRO A 103 -17.73 8.58 -9.55
C PRO A 103 -17.56 8.58 -11.07
N ASP A 104 -16.36 8.21 -11.52
CA ASP A 104 -16.02 7.98 -12.92
C ASP A 104 -15.68 6.51 -13.17
N ILE A 105 -16.22 5.96 -14.26
CA ILE A 105 -15.97 4.57 -14.69
C ILE A 105 -15.37 4.60 -16.09
N TYR A 106 -14.21 3.96 -16.23
CA TYR A 106 -13.51 3.84 -17.51
C TYR A 106 -13.42 2.37 -17.94
N SER A 107 -13.62 2.11 -19.23
CA SER A 107 -13.23 0.85 -19.87
C SER A 107 -11.78 0.94 -20.33
N LEU A 108 -10.94 0.01 -19.89
CA LEU A 108 -9.53 -0.06 -20.20
C LEU A 108 -9.26 -1.10 -21.28
N THR A 109 -8.41 -0.75 -22.24
CA THR A 109 -7.84 -1.73 -23.17
C THR A 109 -6.66 -2.46 -22.53
N GLU A 110 -6.23 -3.57 -23.13
CA GLU A 110 -5.02 -4.30 -22.71
C GLU A 110 -3.78 -3.38 -22.73
N GLU A 111 -3.67 -2.50 -23.74
CA GLU A 111 -2.58 -1.52 -23.83
C GLU A 111 -2.62 -0.50 -22.68
N ASP A 112 -3.81 -0.05 -22.27
CA ASP A 112 -3.97 0.85 -21.13
C ASP A 112 -3.58 0.18 -19.82
N ILE A 113 -3.98 -1.08 -19.63
CA ILE A 113 -3.62 -1.89 -18.46
C ILE A 113 -2.09 -2.04 -18.39
N GLU A 114 -1.43 -2.46 -19.47
CA GLU A 114 0.02 -2.59 -19.52
C GLU A 114 0.75 -1.27 -19.25
N ARG A 115 0.19 -0.15 -19.72
CA ARG A 115 0.74 1.18 -19.44
C ARG A 115 0.61 1.53 -17.96
N LEU A 116 -0.57 1.32 -17.37
CA LEU A 116 -0.85 1.60 -15.97
C LEU A 116 0.02 0.74 -15.04
N GLU A 117 0.25 -0.54 -15.37
CA GLU A 117 1.15 -1.41 -14.61
C GLU A 117 2.59 -0.93 -14.64
N ARG A 118 3.10 -0.53 -15.82
CA ARG A 118 4.44 0.05 -15.97
C ARG A 118 4.61 1.33 -15.18
N ASP A 119 3.60 2.21 -15.19
CA ASP A 119 3.63 3.46 -14.43
C ASP A 119 3.58 3.19 -12.92
N TYR A 120 2.75 2.24 -12.48
CA TYR A 120 2.67 1.82 -11.08
C TYR A 120 4.00 1.23 -10.57
N GLU A 121 4.67 0.40 -11.37
CA GLU A 121 5.97 -0.17 -10.99
C GLU A 121 7.05 0.91 -10.83
N ARG A 122 7.07 1.90 -11.74
CA ARG A 122 8.00 3.05 -11.65
C ARG A 122 7.77 3.85 -10.38
N GLU A 123 6.51 4.11 -10.03
CA GLU A 123 6.17 4.90 -8.85
C GLU A 123 6.45 4.15 -7.54
N SER A 124 6.16 2.85 -7.48
CA SER A 124 6.52 1.99 -6.34
C SER A 124 8.03 2.02 -6.05
N ARG A 125 8.87 2.00 -7.11
CA ARG A 125 10.33 2.12 -6.98
C ARG A 125 10.76 3.50 -6.46
N ARG A 126 10.06 4.58 -6.81
CA ARG A 126 10.33 5.93 -6.31
C ARG A 126 9.97 6.06 -4.83
N LYS A 127 8.77 5.62 -4.41
CA LYS A 127 8.33 5.65 -3.00
C LYS A 127 9.29 4.91 -2.06
N ARG A 128 9.82 3.75 -2.48
CA ARG A 128 10.82 2.98 -1.71
C ARG A 128 12.14 3.73 -1.47
N ARG A 129 12.53 4.63 -2.38
CA ARG A 129 13.78 5.41 -2.25
C ARG A 129 13.62 6.59 -1.29
N GLN A 130 12.44 7.21 -1.24
CA GLN A 130 12.17 8.36 -0.38
C GLN A 130 12.13 8.02 1.12
N HIS A 131 11.65 6.83 1.49
CA HIS A 131 11.48 6.43 2.90
C HIS A 131 12.79 6.20 3.69
N ARG A 132 13.97 6.21 3.06
CA ARG A 132 15.26 5.93 3.73
C ARG A 132 15.89 7.12 4.48
N GLY A 133 15.25 8.30 4.52
CA GLY A 133 15.87 9.55 4.98
C GLY A 133 15.42 10.14 6.32
N ARG A 134 14.23 9.81 6.87
CA ARG A 134 13.71 10.45 8.10
C ARG A 134 14.03 9.63 9.36
N ARG A 135 14.75 10.24 10.31
CA ARG A 135 15.10 9.68 11.64
C ARG A 135 14.06 9.99 12.73
N THR A 136 12.81 10.27 12.34
CA THR A 136 11.67 10.41 13.25
C THR A 136 10.74 9.22 13.06
N VAL A 137 9.84 8.97 14.03
CA VAL A 137 8.78 7.96 13.89
C VAL A 137 8.06 8.23 12.57
N ALA A 138 8.16 7.31 11.63
CA ALA A 138 7.53 7.47 10.32
C ALA A 138 6.02 7.37 10.51
N LEU A 139 5.31 8.49 10.31
CA LEU A 139 3.86 8.47 10.19
C LEU A 139 3.48 7.57 9.00
N PRO A 140 2.39 6.79 9.10
CA PRO A 140 1.95 5.96 7.99
C PRO A 140 1.61 6.83 6.77
N ASP A 141 1.84 6.27 5.58
CA ASP A 141 1.39 6.91 4.34
C ASP A 141 -0.14 6.96 4.36
N ARG A 142 -0.69 8.15 4.13
CA ARG A 142 -2.13 8.43 4.10
C ARG A 142 -2.63 8.57 2.66
N GLU A 143 -1.72 8.56 1.67
CA GLU A 143 -2.13 8.57 0.27
C GLU A 143 -2.84 7.25 -0.06
N PRO A 144 -4.08 7.30 -0.57
CA PRO A 144 -4.81 6.10 -0.94
C PRO A 144 -4.06 5.33 -2.02
N MET A 145 -3.81 4.05 -1.77
CA MET A 145 -3.17 3.17 -2.74
C MET A 145 -4.19 2.67 -3.76
N ARG A 146 -3.79 2.66 -5.04
CA ARG A 146 -4.58 2.01 -6.09
C ARG A 146 -4.74 0.52 -5.79
N THR A 147 -5.97 0.02 -5.91
CA THR A 147 -6.28 -1.41 -5.80
C THR A 147 -6.39 -2.02 -7.18
N ASN A 148 -5.50 -2.95 -7.52
CA ASN A 148 -5.60 -3.74 -8.75
C ASN A 148 -5.99 -5.18 -8.38
N ARG A 149 -7.11 -5.67 -8.92
CA ARG A 149 -7.56 -7.05 -8.71
C ARG A 149 -7.70 -7.78 -10.04
N THR A 150 -7.15 -8.98 -10.09
CA THR A 150 -7.38 -9.91 -11.19
C THR A 150 -8.78 -10.49 -11.07
N GLN A 151 -9.55 -10.49 -12.15
CA GLN A 151 -10.81 -11.22 -12.19
C GLN A 151 -10.53 -12.71 -11.98
N VAL A 152 -11.31 -13.35 -11.10
CA VAL A 152 -11.23 -14.80 -10.92
C VAL A 152 -12.18 -15.42 -11.94
N PRO A 153 -11.76 -16.42 -12.74
CA PRO A 153 -12.66 -17.09 -13.67
C PRO A 153 -13.82 -17.73 -12.90
N ASN A 154 -15.01 -17.14 -13.01
CA ASN A 154 -16.20 -17.65 -12.34
C ASN A 154 -16.80 -18.76 -13.20
N SER A 155 -16.73 -20.01 -12.74
CA SER A 155 -17.20 -21.20 -13.46
C SER A 155 -18.73 -21.34 -13.56
N ILE A 156 -19.48 -20.27 -13.22
CA ILE A 156 -20.94 -20.27 -13.10
C ILE A 156 -21.63 -19.85 -14.42
N SER A 157 -20.88 -19.30 -15.39
CA SER A 157 -21.39 -19.14 -16.75
C SER A 157 -21.34 -20.49 -17.49
N GLY A 158 -22.45 -21.22 -17.41
CA GLY A 158 -22.67 -22.47 -18.14
C GLY A 158 -22.56 -22.27 -19.65
N GLN A 159 -21.35 -22.39 -20.18
CA GLN A 159 -21.09 -22.79 -21.57
C GLN A 159 -19.93 -23.77 -21.56
N SER A 160 -20.29 -25.04 -21.78
CA SER A 160 -19.35 -26.13 -22.05
C SER A 160 -18.43 -25.76 -23.21
N LYS A 161 -17.17 -25.44 -22.92
CA LYS A 161 -16.07 -25.62 -23.86
C LYS A 161 -14.88 -26.24 -23.11
N SER A 162 -14.74 -27.54 -23.33
CA SER A 162 -13.53 -28.36 -23.20
C SER A 162 -12.58 -28.06 -22.04
N ASN A 163 -12.59 -28.95 -21.06
CA ASN A 163 -11.51 -29.13 -20.09
C ASN A 163 -10.15 -29.27 -20.79
N THR A 164 -9.31 -28.25 -20.69
CA THR A 164 -7.86 -28.36 -20.87
C THR A 164 -7.15 -27.50 -19.83
N VAL A 165 -7.25 -27.90 -18.56
CA VAL A 165 -6.54 -27.29 -17.42
C VAL A 165 -5.04 -27.65 -17.41
N HIS A 166 -4.51 -28.32 -18.44
CA HIS A 166 -3.17 -28.91 -18.41
C HIS A 166 -2.08 -28.16 -19.20
N HIS A 167 -2.22 -26.86 -19.48
CA HIS A 167 -1.19 -26.14 -20.25
C HIS A 167 -0.96 -24.68 -19.86
N LEU A 168 -0.65 -24.40 -18.58
CA LEU A 168 -0.13 -23.09 -18.15
C LEU A 168 1.23 -23.16 -17.43
N TYR A 169 1.99 -24.22 -17.65
CA TYR A 169 3.39 -24.28 -17.25
C TYR A 169 4.30 -24.70 -18.42
N THR A 170 4.15 -24.05 -19.57
CA THR A 170 5.25 -24.04 -20.54
C THR A 170 6.26 -22.99 -20.12
N GLU A 171 7.37 -23.53 -19.62
CA GLU A 171 8.67 -22.91 -19.42
C GLU A 171 8.96 -21.77 -20.39
N THR A 172 9.11 -20.54 -19.87
CA THR A 172 10.10 -19.57 -20.38
C THR A 172 10.29 -18.36 -19.44
N GLY A 173 9.33 -18.02 -18.57
CA GLY A 173 9.41 -16.82 -17.71
C GLY A 173 9.93 -17.00 -16.26
N GLY A 174 10.39 -18.20 -15.86
CA GLY A 174 10.53 -18.55 -14.43
C GLY A 174 11.91 -19.01 -13.96
N ARG A 175 12.99 -18.57 -14.60
CA ARG A 175 14.37 -18.93 -14.20
C ARG A 175 15.03 -17.91 -13.26
N GLU A 176 14.66 -16.63 -13.35
CA GLU A 176 15.31 -15.56 -12.58
C GLU A 176 14.80 -15.49 -11.13
N THR A 177 13.49 -15.65 -10.92
CA THR A 177 12.86 -15.63 -9.59
C THR A 177 13.29 -16.80 -8.71
N ARG A 178 13.44 -18.00 -9.29
CA ARG A 178 14.00 -19.16 -8.58
C ARG A 178 15.49 -19.00 -8.25
N ARG A 179 16.29 -18.42 -9.16
CA ARG A 179 17.71 -18.12 -8.86
C ARG A 179 17.86 -17.10 -7.74
N ALA A 180 17.02 -16.06 -7.70
CA ALA A 180 17.02 -15.08 -6.64
C ALA A 180 16.67 -15.70 -5.27
N ALA A 181 15.66 -16.57 -5.22
CA ALA A 181 15.29 -17.30 -4.00
C ALA A 181 16.39 -18.26 -3.52
N VAL A 182 17.04 -18.98 -4.45
CA VAL A 182 18.16 -19.90 -4.13
C VAL A 182 19.38 -19.12 -3.64
N ASN A 183 19.74 -18.01 -4.28
CA ASN A 183 20.86 -17.16 -3.85
C ASN A 183 20.60 -16.52 -2.46
N ALA A 184 19.35 -16.12 -2.19
CA ALA A 184 18.97 -15.61 -0.87
C ALA A 184 19.08 -16.70 0.22
N ALA A 185 18.66 -17.93 -0.08
CA ALA A 185 18.80 -19.07 0.83
C ALA A 185 20.28 -19.42 1.09
N SER A 186 21.14 -19.38 0.07
CA SER A 186 22.59 -19.61 0.22
C SER A 186 23.28 -18.54 1.06
N ASN A 187 22.87 -17.27 0.95
CA ASN A 187 23.40 -16.19 1.78
C ASN A 187 23.00 -16.35 3.25
N ILE A 188 21.76 -16.77 3.53
CA ILE A 188 21.30 -17.05 4.91
C ILE A 188 22.08 -18.25 5.49
N ALA A 189 22.26 -19.32 4.72
CA ALA A 189 23.04 -20.48 5.15
C ALA A 189 24.51 -20.12 5.46
N ASN A 190 25.14 -19.27 4.65
CA ASN A 190 26.49 -18.77 4.90
C ASN A 190 26.57 -17.86 6.14
N MET A 191 25.56 -17.05 6.43
CA MET A 191 25.51 -16.26 7.67
C MET A 191 25.33 -17.15 8.91
N VAL A 192 24.48 -18.18 8.84
CA VAL A 192 24.25 -19.12 9.95
C VAL A 192 25.49 -19.99 10.22
N ALA A 193 26.23 -20.37 9.18
CA ALA A 193 27.49 -21.10 9.30
C ALA A 193 28.60 -20.27 10.00
N GLN A 194 28.61 -18.94 9.81
CA GLN A 194 29.55 -18.04 10.49
C GLN A 194 29.23 -17.84 11.98
N ILE A 195 27.98 -18.05 12.39
CA ILE A 195 27.55 -17.92 13.79
C ILE A 195 27.86 -19.19 14.61
N SER A 196 28.09 -20.33 13.95
CA SER A 196 28.19 -21.65 14.61
C SER A 196 29.63 -22.16 14.86
N SER A 197 30.66 -21.31 14.78
CA SER A 197 32.04 -21.70 15.14
C SER A 197 32.45 -21.17 16.53
N PRO A 198 32.50 -22.01 17.58
CA PRO A 198 33.15 -21.62 18.82
C PRO A 198 34.65 -21.87 18.71
N SER A 199 35.44 -20.85 18.35
CA SER A 199 36.90 -20.94 18.38
C SER A 199 37.51 -19.99 19.41
N TYR A 200 38.18 -20.62 20.36
CA TYR A 200 38.99 -20.15 21.48
C TYR A 200 39.69 -18.79 21.35
N TYR A 201 39.74 -18.09 22.49
CA TYR A 201 40.54 -16.91 22.77
C TYR A 201 41.97 -16.98 22.23
N SER A 202 42.39 -15.93 21.51
CA SER A 202 43.79 -15.53 21.41
C SER A 202 43.86 -14.01 21.50
N TYR A 203 44.30 -13.50 22.64
CA TYR A 203 44.56 -12.07 22.83
C TYR A 203 45.85 -11.68 22.08
N PRO A 204 45.86 -10.61 21.28
CA PRO A 204 47.09 -10.14 20.66
C PRO A 204 47.98 -9.43 21.70
N SER A 205 49.22 -9.92 21.83
CA SER A 205 50.27 -9.33 22.66
C SER A 205 50.57 -7.88 22.27
N GLN A 206 50.41 -6.96 23.22
CA GLN A 206 50.79 -5.56 23.07
C GLN A 206 52.30 -5.45 22.83
N LYS A 207 52.69 -5.00 21.63
CA LYS A 207 54.05 -4.54 21.34
C LYS A 207 54.34 -3.30 22.18
N ARG A 208 55.11 -3.46 23.26
CA ARG A 208 55.76 -2.37 23.99
C ARG A 208 56.62 -1.56 23.02
N ARG A 209 56.17 -0.37 22.64
CA ARG A 209 57.05 0.65 22.06
C ARG A 209 57.90 1.23 23.19
N ARG A 210 59.20 1.01 23.09
CA ARG A 210 60.21 1.75 23.86
C ARG A 210 60.15 3.19 23.37
N ASN A 211 59.84 4.13 24.25
CA ASN A 211 60.23 5.52 24.08
C ASN A 211 61.53 5.68 24.82
N ASP A 212 62.63 5.69 24.07
CA ASP A 212 63.92 6.17 24.56
C ASP A 212 63.83 7.70 24.70
N SER A 213 64.19 8.15 25.89
CA SER A 213 64.35 9.55 26.30
C SER A 213 65.69 10.09 25.79
N TYR A 214 65.68 11.31 25.24
CA TYR A 214 66.87 12.17 25.06
C TYR A 214 66.36 13.59 24.79
N TYR A 215 66.80 14.71 25.38
CA TYR A 215 67.48 15.10 26.63
C TYR A 215 67.23 16.64 26.74
N ASP A 216 67.36 17.20 27.95
CA ASP A 216 67.57 18.63 28.30
C ASP A 216 66.59 19.72 27.81
#